data_AF-A0A1R4GPH6-F1
#
_entry.id   AF-A0A1R4GPH6-F1
#
_cell.length_a   1.000
_cell.length_b   1.000
_cell.length_c   1.000
_cell.angle_alpha   90.00
_cell.angle_beta   90.00
_cell.angle_gamma   90.00
#
_symmetry.space_group_name_H-M   'P 1'
#
loop_
_entity.id
_entity.type
_entity.pdbx_description
1 polymer ?
#
loop_
_entity_poly.entity_id
_entity_poly.type
_entity_poly.pdbx_seq_one_letter_code
_entity_poly.pdbx_strand_id
1 'polypeptide(L)'
;MSRLTELLRQVRKADAQLGTDLEAEVAALTKRRTFGLVFEQHQPEAVELPGRVVRRGDKVRVLPPRGGTKAGDQRLWWTTRIECVDGQRVAHLAELDVEEPETRAVLADDVVVVAEFRDRIYPGLVETGRVERGGDKPFHTVVNAENYHALEMLTYTHRHSIDAIYIDPPYNTGARDWKYDNDYVASDDDYRHSKWLAFMERRLKICRELMRSDATLVATIDEHEVNRLGVLLDQLFPESTRQLVTIVNNPKGVTQGYLSRVEEYAFFVFGPDARIGSVDDDLLTHRDMADAEGELQRPRWKGLLRSGDDSLRADRKDMFYPVWFDESTGRLSHAGEALPLDETPDFSPQDGLTPIWPIRGSSQFGV
;
A
#
# COMPACT_ATOMS: atom_id res chain seq x y z
N MET A 1 -16.65 1.95 -18.37
CA MET A 1 -17.07 0.66 -18.95
C MET A 1 -15.93 -0.35 -18.87
N SER A 2 -16.21 -1.62 -18.56
CA SER A 2 -15.20 -2.69 -18.57
C SER A 2 -14.70 -2.96 -19.99
N ARG A 3 -13.44 -3.41 -20.14
CA ARG A 3 -12.89 -3.81 -21.45
C ARG A 3 -13.70 -4.93 -22.10
N LEU A 4 -14.19 -5.87 -21.28
CA LEU A 4 -15.00 -6.98 -21.74
C LEU A 4 -16.31 -6.47 -22.37
N THR A 5 -16.96 -5.50 -21.74
CA THR A 5 -18.18 -4.87 -22.27
C THR A 5 -17.92 -4.18 -23.61
N GLU A 6 -16.78 -3.50 -23.73
CA GLU A 6 -16.39 -2.85 -24.99
C GLU A 6 -16.07 -3.87 -26.10
N LEU A 7 -15.34 -4.94 -25.78
CA LEU A 7 -15.07 -6.02 -26.73
C LEU A 7 -16.34 -6.75 -27.15
N LEU A 8 -17.27 -7.02 -26.23
CA LEU A 8 -18.58 -7.60 -26.55
C LEU A 8 -19.41 -6.66 -27.44
N ARG A 9 -19.32 -5.34 -27.22
CA ARG A 9 -19.96 -4.33 -28.08
C ARG A 9 -19.37 -4.35 -29.50
N GLN A 10 -18.04 -4.42 -29.61
CA GLN A 10 -17.35 -4.52 -30.90
C GLN A 10 -17.69 -5.82 -31.63
N VAL A 11 -17.70 -6.95 -30.91
CA VAL A 11 -18.10 -8.24 -31.48
C VAL A 11 -19.56 -8.21 -31.91
N ARG A 12 -20.50 -7.69 -31.10
CA ARG A 12 -21.90 -7.54 -31.51
C ARG A 12 -22.08 -6.69 -32.78
N LYS A 13 -21.24 -5.66 -32.97
CA LYS A 13 -21.25 -4.82 -34.17
C LYS A 13 -20.77 -5.59 -35.41
N ALA A 14 -19.86 -6.55 -35.25
CA ALA A 14 -19.34 -7.39 -36.33
C ALA A 14 -20.19 -8.65 -36.58
N ASP A 15 -20.70 -9.28 -35.52
CA ASP A 15 -21.52 -10.49 -35.50
C ASP A 15 -22.39 -10.48 -34.23
N ALA A 16 -23.69 -10.22 -34.42
CA ALA A 16 -24.65 -10.11 -33.34
C ALA A 16 -24.89 -11.44 -32.60
N GLN A 17 -24.78 -12.57 -33.30
CA GLN A 17 -24.99 -13.89 -32.71
C GLN A 17 -23.79 -14.27 -31.85
N LEU A 18 -22.57 -14.14 -32.39
CA LEU A 18 -21.34 -14.41 -31.63
C LEU A 18 -21.22 -13.50 -30.39
N GLY A 19 -21.62 -12.24 -30.51
CA GLY A 19 -21.62 -11.30 -29.38
C GLY A 19 -22.60 -11.70 -28.27
N THR A 20 -23.75 -12.29 -28.62
CA THR A 20 -24.74 -12.80 -27.67
C THR A 20 -24.26 -14.10 -27.01
N ASP A 21 -23.68 -15.01 -27.79
CA ASP A 21 -23.16 -16.28 -27.29
C ASP A 21 -21.97 -16.07 -26.33
N LEU A 22 -21.05 -15.16 -26.67
CA LEU A 22 -19.93 -14.79 -25.79
C LEU A 22 -20.39 -14.16 -24.48
N GLU A 23 -21.42 -13.31 -24.52
CA GLU A 23 -21.96 -12.70 -23.30
C GLU A 23 -22.60 -13.75 -22.38
N ALA A 24 -23.33 -14.72 -22.95
CA ALA A 24 -23.90 -15.83 -22.19
C ALA A 24 -22.84 -16.72 -21.54
N GLU A 25 -21.79 -17.09 -22.29
CA GLU A 25 -20.66 -17.89 -21.77
C GLU A 25 -19.88 -17.13 -20.69
N VAL A 26 -19.62 -15.84 -20.89
CA VAL A 26 -18.92 -15.02 -19.90
C VAL A 26 -19.77 -14.82 -18.64
N ALA A 27 -21.08 -14.63 -18.77
CA ALA A 27 -21.99 -14.59 -17.62
C ALA A 27 -22.01 -15.92 -16.85
N ALA A 28 -21.94 -17.06 -17.54
CA ALA A 28 -21.84 -18.38 -16.93
C ALA A 28 -20.50 -18.60 -16.21
N LEU A 29 -19.39 -18.15 -16.79
CA LEU A 29 -18.05 -18.20 -16.19
C LEU A 29 -17.94 -17.28 -14.97
N THR A 30 -18.55 -16.09 -15.03
CA THR A 30 -18.57 -15.14 -13.90
C THR A 30 -19.38 -15.71 -12.72
N LYS A 31 -20.39 -16.53 -12.98
CA LYS A 31 -21.15 -17.27 -11.95
C LYS A 31 -20.35 -18.41 -11.30
N ARG A 32 -19.29 -18.92 -11.94
CA ARG A 32 -18.39 -19.90 -11.31
C ARG A 32 -17.45 -19.16 -10.34
N ARG A 33 -17.84 -19.19 -9.06
CA ARG A 33 -17.14 -18.61 -7.92
C ARG A 33 -15.63 -18.85 -7.97
N THR A 34 -14.87 -17.81 -8.26
CA THR A 34 -13.49 -17.66 -7.80
C THR A 34 -13.57 -17.16 -6.36
N PHE A 35 -12.95 -17.87 -5.42
CA PHE A 35 -12.83 -17.38 -4.05
C PHE A 35 -11.81 -16.23 -4.06
N GLY A 36 -12.21 -15.02 -3.66
CA GLY A 36 -11.35 -13.84 -3.66
C GLY A 36 -12.05 -12.58 -4.16
N LEU A 37 -11.29 -11.50 -4.31
CA LEU A 37 -11.77 -10.24 -4.86
C LEU A 37 -12.08 -10.43 -6.35
N VAL A 38 -13.31 -10.11 -6.75
CA VAL A 38 -13.73 -10.01 -8.15
C VAL A 38 -14.12 -8.57 -8.38
N PHE A 39 -13.33 -7.85 -9.18
CA PHE A 39 -13.59 -6.46 -9.54
C PHE A 39 -13.33 -6.25 -11.02
N GLU A 40 -14.01 -5.25 -11.60
CA GLU A 40 -13.83 -4.95 -13.01
C GLU A 40 -12.48 -4.28 -13.27
N GLN A 41 -11.72 -4.83 -14.23
CA GLN A 41 -10.56 -4.14 -14.77
C GLN A 41 -11.04 -2.96 -15.63
N HIS A 42 -11.16 -1.81 -14.99
CA HIS A 42 -11.51 -0.57 -15.68
C HIS A 42 -10.38 -0.13 -16.62
N GLN A 43 -10.78 0.44 -17.77
CA GLN A 43 -9.87 0.96 -18.77
C GLN A 43 -8.89 1.99 -18.17
N PRO A 44 -7.71 2.14 -18.79
CA PRO A 44 -6.55 2.62 -18.08
C PRO A 44 -6.55 4.12 -17.83
N GLU A 45 -5.74 4.54 -16.85
CA GLU A 45 -5.40 5.94 -16.64
C GLU A 45 -4.76 6.48 -17.93
N ALA A 46 -5.29 7.60 -18.41
CA ALA A 46 -4.66 8.37 -19.46
C ALA A 46 -3.81 9.44 -18.77
N VAL A 47 -2.51 9.41 -19.02
CA VAL A 47 -1.55 10.32 -18.38
C VAL A 47 -1.26 11.45 -19.35
N GLU A 48 -1.53 12.67 -18.90
CA GLU A 48 -1.05 13.86 -19.57
C GLU A 48 0.48 13.94 -19.40
N LEU A 49 1.20 14.27 -20.46
CA LEU A 49 2.65 14.42 -20.48
C LEU A 49 3.02 15.90 -20.68
N PRO A 50 2.86 16.76 -19.64
CA PRO A 50 3.25 18.15 -19.70
C PRO A 50 4.71 18.31 -20.16
N GLY A 51 4.94 19.21 -21.11
CA GLY A 51 6.28 19.48 -21.65
C GLY A 51 6.75 18.54 -22.76
N ARG A 52 6.05 17.43 -23.05
CA ARG A 52 6.31 16.65 -24.26
C ARG A 52 5.81 17.44 -25.48
N VAL A 53 6.74 17.80 -26.36
CA VAL A 53 6.40 18.48 -27.60
C VAL A 53 5.48 17.61 -28.46
N VAL A 54 4.30 18.11 -28.80
CA VAL A 54 3.34 17.43 -29.69
C VAL A 54 3.94 17.22 -31.08
N ARG A 55 3.66 16.04 -31.66
CA ARG A 55 4.08 15.57 -32.99
C ARG A 55 2.89 14.96 -33.72
N ARG A 56 3.00 14.86 -35.05
CA ARG A 56 2.05 14.11 -35.86
C ARG A 56 1.98 12.65 -35.37
N GLY A 57 0.77 12.14 -35.21
CA GLY A 57 0.50 10.80 -34.70
C GLY A 57 0.44 10.71 -33.18
N ASP A 58 0.52 11.82 -32.44
CA ASP A 58 0.30 11.79 -31.00
C ASP A 58 -1.20 11.89 -30.66
N LYS A 59 -1.60 11.23 -29.57
CA LYS A 59 -2.87 11.49 -28.90
C LYS A 59 -2.72 12.71 -28.00
N VAL A 60 -3.72 13.59 -28.00
CA VAL A 60 -3.68 14.83 -27.24
C VAL A 60 -5.05 15.18 -26.63
N ARG A 61 -5.01 16.03 -25.61
CA ARG A 61 -6.14 16.82 -25.11
C ARG A 61 -5.89 18.29 -25.39
N VAL A 62 -6.97 19.06 -25.53
CA VAL A 62 -6.87 20.52 -25.62
C VAL A 62 -7.01 21.12 -24.24
N LEU A 63 -6.00 21.90 -23.87
CA LEU A 63 -5.95 22.59 -22.59
C LEU A 63 -7.04 23.67 -22.52
N PRO A 64 -7.61 23.91 -21.33
CA PRO A 64 -8.53 25.03 -21.16
C PRO A 64 -7.81 26.36 -21.44
N PRO A 65 -8.55 27.44 -21.78
CA PRO A 65 -7.98 28.77 -21.94
C PRO A 65 -7.15 29.17 -20.71
N ARG A 66 -5.96 29.73 -20.93
CA ARG A 66 -5.03 30.12 -19.87
C ARG A 66 -5.72 31.01 -18.83
N GLY A 67 -5.57 30.67 -17.55
CA GLY A 67 -6.22 31.38 -16.44
C GLY A 67 -7.68 30.99 -16.19
N GLY A 68 -8.25 30.07 -16.96
CA GLY A 68 -9.56 29.48 -16.69
C GLY A 68 -9.49 28.37 -15.65
N THR A 69 -10.48 28.32 -14.75
CA THR A 69 -10.63 27.26 -13.72
C THR A 69 -11.61 26.16 -14.12
N LYS A 70 -12.18 26.23 -15.33
CA LYS A 70 -13.10 25.20 -15.83
C LYS A 70 -12.31 23.98 -16.32
N ALA A 71 -12.87 22.79 -16.07
CA ALA A 71 -12.38 21.55 -16.67
C ALA A 71 -12.35 21.72 -18.20
N GLY A 72 -11.18 21.46 -18.80
CA GLY A 72 -10.97 21.56 -20.24
C GLY A 72 -11.70 20.47 -21.03
N ASP A 73 -11.42 20.39 -22.33
CA ASP A 73 -11.97 19.34 -23.19
C ASP A 73 -11.36 17.98 -22.84
N GLN A 74 -12.17 17.09 -22.29
CA GLN A 74 -11.74 15.75 -21.85
C GLN A 74 -11.61 14.75 -22.99
N ARG A 75 -12.06 15.09 -24.21
CA ARG A 75 -11.97 14.22 -25.38
C ARG A 75 -10.53 14.01 -25.80
N LEU A 76 -10.25 12.82 -26.34
CA LEU A 76 -8.97 12.50 -26.94
C LEU A 76 -8.99 12.79 -28.44
N TRP A 77 -7.84 13.26 -28.95
CA TRP A 77 -7.70 13.66 -30.34
C TRP A 77 -6.40 13.10 -30.92
N TRP A 78 -6.43 12.67 -32.17
CA TRP A 78 -5.23 12.41 -32.96
C TRP A 78 -4.68 13.70 -33.56
N THR A 79 -3.39 13.93 -33.38
CA THR A 79 -2.67 14.97 -34.13
C THR A 79 -2.39 14.49 -35.55
N THR A 80 -3.21 14.89 -36.51
CA THR A 80 -3.12 14.43 -37.90
C THR A 80 -2.02 15.14 -38.69
N ARG A 81 -1.80 16.42 -38.37
CA ARG A 81 -0.80 17.29 -39.00
C ARG A 81 -0.34 18.37 -38.02
N ILE A 82 0.91 18.82 -38.15
CA ILE A 82 1.41 20.04 -37.53
C ILE A 82 1.91 20.96 -38.64
N GLU A 83 1.49 22.21 -38.58
CA GLU A 83 1.85 23.25 -39.54
C GLU A 83 2.40 24.48 -38.82
N CYS A 84 3.24 25.25 -39.50
CA CYS A 84 3.66 26.55 -39.00
C CYS A 84 2.93 27.64 -39.78
N VAL A 85 2.13 28.43 -39.08
CA VAL A 85 1.36 29.56 -39.62
C VAL A 85 1.79 30.80 -38.86
N ASP A 86 2.28 31.82 -39.56
CA ASP A 86 2.76 33.10 -38.99
C ASP A 86 3.77 32.93 -37.82
N GLY A 87 4.66 31.95 -37.94
CA GLY A 87 5.68 31.65 -36.92
C GLY A 87 5.17 30.88 -35.72
N GLN A 88 3.88 30.56 -35.65
CA GLN A 88 3.26 29.74 -34.61
C GLN A 88 3.04 28.31 -35.10
N ARG A 89 3.13 27.34 -34.19
CA ARG A 89 2.84 25.93 -34.50
C ARG A 89 1.37 25.64 -34.25
N VAL A 90 0.68 25.16 -35.29
CA VAL A 90 -0.74 24.77 -35.25
C VAL A 90 -0.83 23.26 -35.39
N ALA A 91 -1.53 22.62 -34.46
CA ALA A 91 -1.87 21.20 -34.50
C ALA A 91 -3.27 21.03 -35.10
N HIS A 92 -3.37 20.21 -36.15
CA HIS A 92 -4.63 19.77 -36.71
C HIS A 92 -5.03 18.46 -36.06
N LEU A 93 -6.22 18.45 -35.49
CA LEU A 93 -6.73 17.39 -34.63
C LEU A 93 -7.92 16.71 -35.30
N ALA A 94 -8.05 15.40 -35.11
CA ALA A 94 -9.24 14.62 -35.41
C ALA A 94 -9.66 13.85 -34.16
N GLU A 95 -10.96 13.84 -33.85
CA GLU A 95 -11.48 13.17 -32.65
C GLU A 95 -11.17 11.66 -32.67
N LEU A 96 -10.78 11.11 -31.53
CA LEU A 96 -10.39 9.71 -31.38
C LEU A 96 -11.62 8.80 -31.25
N ASP A 97 -11.58 7.63 -31.89
CA ASP A 97 -12.55 6.53 -31.75
C ASP A 97 -14.02 6.85 -32.12
N VAL A 98 -14.21 7.76 -33.08
CA VAL A 98 -15.54 8.12 -33.62
C VAL A 98 -15.63 7.82 -35.11
N GLU A 99 -16.80 7.36 -35.57
CA GLU A 99 -17.05 7.03 -36.98
C GLU A 99 -17.00 8.27 -37.90
N GLU A 100 -17.49 9.40 -37.39
CA GLU A 100 -17.48 10.70 -38.05
C GLU A 100 -16.70 11.69 -37.16
N PRO A 101 -15.36 11.69 -37.23
CA PRO A 101 -14.54 12.45 -36.29
C PRO A 101 -14.65 13.95 -36.54
N GLU A 102 -14.93 14.73 -35.49
CA GLU A 102 -14.77 16.17 -35.55
C GLU A 102 -13.31 16.52 -35.82
N THR A 103 -13.07 17.61 -36.56
CA THR A 103 -11.71 18.12 -36.78
C THR A 103 -11.60 19.55 -36.29
N ARG A 104 -10.43 19.90 -35.77
CA ARG A 104 -10.14 21.28 -35.32
C ARG A 104 -8.67 21.62 -35.46
N ALA A 105 -8.37 22.91 -35.56
CA ALA A 105 -7.01 23.44 -35.55
C ALA A 105 -6.80 24.24 -34.27
N VAL A 106 -5.72 23.96 -33.55
CA VAL A 106 -5.43 24.56 -32.24
C VAL A 106 -3.93 24.87 -32.17
N LEU A 107 -3.53 25.86 -31.39
CA LEU A 107 -2.12 26.09 -31.14
C LEU A 107 -1.49 24.87 -30.48
N ALA A 108 -0.31 24.47 -30.96
CA ALA A 108 0.42 23.33 -30.42
C ALA A 108 0.82 23.52 -28.94
N ASP A 109 0.87 24.76 -28.46
CA ASP A 109 1.15 25.11 -27.07
C ASP A 109 -0.10 25.02 -26.16
N ASP A 110 -1.28 24.87 -26.75
CA ASP A 110 -2.56 24.73 -26.05
C ASP A 110 -3.08 23.27 -26.13
N VAL A 111 -2.21 22.33 -26.49
CA VAL A 111 -2.48 20.89 -26.42
C VAL A 111 -1.47 20.20 -25.52
N VAL A 112 -1.91 19.14 -24.86
CA VAL A 112 -1.05 18.28 -24.05
C VAL A 112 -1.09 16.87 -24.62
N VAL A 113 0.09 16.25 -24.76
CA VAL A 113 0.18 14.86 -25.20
C VAL A 113 -0.40 13.97 -24.12
N VAL A 114 -1.21 13.01 -24.53
CA VAL A 114 -1.80 12.00 -23.66
C VAL A 114 -1.26 10.64 -24.05
N ALA A 115 -0.73 9.92 -23.08
CA ALA A 115 -0.42 8.51 -23.22
C ALA A 115 -1.52 7.70 -22.52
N GLU A 116 -2.07 6.73 -23.23
CA GLU A 116 -2.91 5.70 -22.62
C GLU A 116 -2.02 4.52 -22.24
N PHE A 117 -2.35 3.79 -21.18
CA PHE A 117 -1.56 2.64 -20.68
C PHE A 117 -1.16 1.57 -21.71
N ARG A 118 -1.91 1.43 -22.83
CA ARG A 118 -1.52 0.49 -23.89
C ARG A 118 -0.45 1.03 -24.83
N ASP A 119 -0.23 2.34 -24.80
CA ASP A 119 0.87 2.94 -25.50
C ASP A 119 2.16 2.47 -24.84
N ARG A 120 3.09 2.02 -25.67
CA ARG A 120 4.39 1.62 -25.16
C ARG A 120 5.17 2.87 -24.77
N ILE A 121 5.23 3.14 -23.47
CA ILE A 121 6.02 4.23 -22.92
C ILE A 121 7.41 3.70 -22.61
N TYR A 122 8.43 4.44 -23.02
CA TYR A 122 9.81 4.20 -22.61
C TYR A 122 10.18 5.30 -21.62
N PRO A 123 10.02 5.04 -20.31
CA PRO A 123 10.28 6.06 -19.31
C PRO A 123 11.77 6.39 -19.30
N GLY A 124 12.08 7.68 -19.26
CA GLY A 124 13.44 8.21 -19.12
C GLY A 124 13.46 9.26 -18.02
N LEU A 125 14.60 9.38 -17.33
CA LEU A 125 14.80 10.41 -16.32
C LEU A 125 15.55 11.59 -16.90
N VAL A 126 15.07 12.79 -16.59
CA VAL A 126 15.80 14.04 -16.79
C VAL A 126 16.05 14.62 -15.40
N GLU A 127 17.30 14.93 -15.11
CA GLU A 127 17.66 15.59 -13.86
C GLU A 127 17.17 17.04 -13.88
N THR A 128 16.35 17.43 -12.90
CA THR A 128 15.81 18.79 -12.75
C THR A 128 16.55 19.62 -11.69
N GLY A 129 17.34 18.97 -10.82
CA GLY A 129 18.16 19.61 -9.81
C GLY A 129 18.85 18.60 -8.89
N ARG A 130 19.89 19.07 -8.18
CA ARG A 130 20.62 18.30 -7.16
C ARG A 130 21.08 19.16 -5.99
N VAL A 131 21.27 18.53 -4.84
CA VAL A 131 21.85 19.14 -3.64
C VAL A 131 22.96 18.23 -3.11
N GLU A 132 24.19 18.73 -3.09
CA GLU A 132 25.38 17.96 -2.71
C GLU A 132 25.90 18.42 -1.33
N ARG A 133 25.33 17.86 -0.26
CA ARG A 133 25.76 18.12 1.13
C ARG A 133 26.24 16.86 1.87
N GLY A 134 26.24 15.71 1.20
CA GLY A 134 26.43 14.39 1.82
C GLY A 134 27.87 13.86 1.84
N GLY A 135 28.82 14.51 1.15
CA GLY A 135 30.16 13.95 0.94
C GLY A 135 30.09 12.63 0.17
N ASP A 136 30.69 11.57 0.73
CA ASP A 136 30.75 10.23 0.11
C ASP A 136 29.51 9.36 0.39
N LYS A 137 28.47 9.90 1.04
CA LYS A 137 27.23 9.16 1.32
C LYS A 137 26.39 8.95 0.04
N PRO A 138 25.58 7.87 -0.04
CA PRO A 138 24.66 7.66 -1.16
C PRO A 138 23.69 8.83 -1.36
N PHE A 139 23.29 9.04 -2.61
CA PHE A 139 22.27 10.04 -2.94
C PHE A 139 20.87 9.54 -2.58
N HIS A 140 20.03 10.47 -2.15
CA HIS A 140 18.58 10.30 -2.15
C HIS A 140 18.02 10.86 -3.47
N THR A 141 17.06 10.13 -4.06
CA THR A 141 16.47 10.49 -5.34
C THR A 141 15.00 10.81 -5.17
N VAL A 142 14.56 11.94 -5.72
CA VAL A 142 13.15 12.29 -5.84
C VAL A 142 12.76 12.20 -7.30
N VAL A 143 11.76 11.40 -7.62
CA VAL A 143 11.24 11.22 -8.98
C VAL A 143 9.89 11.91 -9.07
N ASN A 144 9.76 12.88 -9.98
CA ASN A 144 8.48 13.48 -10.33
C ASN A 144 7.95 12.81 -11.61
N ALA A 145 7.00 11.90 -11.45
CA ALA A 145 6.34 11.18 -12.54
C ALA A 145 5.03 10.58 -12.03
N GLU A 146 4.22 10.06 -12.95
CA GLU A 146 3.18 9.10 -12.59
C GLU A 146 3.87 7.85 -12.00
N ASN A 147 3.47 7.45 -10.79
CA ASN A 147 4.17 6.46 -9.99
C ASN A 147 4.17 5.04 -10.59
N TYR A 148 3.15 4.62 -11.34
CA TYR A 148 3.11 3.37 -12.08
C TYR A 148 4.29 3.29 -13.05
N HIS A 149 4.48 4.31 -13.89
CA HIS A 149 5.59 4.34 -14.85
C HIS A 149 6.95 4.54 -14.18
N ALA A 150 7.01 5.28 -13.08
CA ALA A 150 8.22 5.38 -12.27
C ALA A 150 8.64 4.02 -11.70
N LEU A 151 7.68 3.26 -11.15
CA LEU A 151 7.90 1.93 -10.62
C LEU A 151 8.31 0.95 -11.74
N GLU A 152 7.66 0.97 -12.90
CA GLU A 152 8.05 0.16 -14.07
C GLU A 152 9.51 0.42 -14.46
N MET A 153 9.93 1.68 -14.49
CA MET A 153 11.31 2.06 -14.77
C MET A 153 12.29 1.54 -13.70
N LEU A 154 11.92 1.63 -12.42
CA LEU A 154 12.74 1.13 -11.33
C LEU A 154 12.96 -0.39 -11.43
N THR A 155 12.06 -1.15 -12.08
CA THR A 155 12.27 -2.60 -12.26
C THR A 155 13.49 -2.95 -13.13
N TYR A 156 14.04 -2.01 -13.91
CA TYR A 156 15.26 -2.25 -14.67
C TYR A 156 16.53 -2.18 -13.79
N THR A 157 16.48 -1.45 -12.69
CA THR A 157 17.64 -1.10 -11.86
C THR A 157 17.55 -1.66 -10.44
N HIS A 158 16.35 -1.87 -9.91
CA HIS A 158 16.06 -2.16 -8.51
C HIS A 158 15.15 -3.38 -8.31
N ARG A 159 15.06 -4.26 -9.30
CA ARG A 159 14.30 -5.51 -9.17
C ARG A 159 14.89 -6.35 -8.05
N HIS A 160 14.04 -6.82 -7.13
CA HIS A 160 14.43 -7.55 -5.92
C HIS A 160 15.51 -6.88 -5.08
N SER A 161 15.57 -5.55 -5.05
CA SER A 161 16.58 -4.82 -4.26
C SER A 161 15.99 -3.96 -3.16
N ILE A 162 14.68 -3.70 -3.18
CA ILE A 162 14.02 -2.83 -2.20
C ILE A 162 13.73 -3.61 -0.93
N ASP A 163 14.17 -3.07 0.20
CA ASP A 163 14.02 -3.63 1.56
C ASP A 163 12.79 -3.09 2.31
N ALA A 164 12.35 -1.86 2.00
CA ALA A 164 11.13 -1.30 2.57
C ALA A 164 10.37 -0.45 1.55
N ILE A 165 9.04 -0.58 1.56
CA ILE A 165 8.13 0.28 0.80
C ILE A 165 7.10 0.84 1.78
N TYR A 166 6.91 2.15 1.78
CA TYR A 166 5.83 2.82 2.50
C TYR A 166 4.96 3.58 1.50
N ILE A 167 3.64 3.37 1.56
CA ILE A 167 2.67 4.07 0.72
C ILE A 167 1.52 4.63 1.55
N ASP A 168 1.09 5.83 1.18
CA ASP A 168 -0.13 6.48 1.67
C ASP A 168 -1.04 6.74 0.46
N PRO A 169 -1.76 5.72 -0.02
CA PRO A 169 -2.61 5.84 -1.21
C PRO A 169 -3.84 6.71 -0.94
N PRO A 170 -4.52 7.21 -1.98
CA PRO A 170 -5.79 7.91 -1.81
C PRO A 170 -6.82 7.00 -1.13
N TYR A 171 -7.51 7.51 -0.11
CA TYR A 171 -8.47 6.74 0.69
C TYR A 171 -9.87 6.57 0.04
N ASN A 172 -10.06 7.11 -1.17
CA ASN A 172 -11.32 7.00 -1.91
C ASN A 172 -12.56 7.54 -1.18
N THR A 173 -12.35 8.56 -0.35
CA THR A 173 -13.40 9.19 0.47
C THR A 173 -14.41 10.01 -0.35
N GLY A 174 -14.11 10.25 -1.63
CA GLY A 174 -14.86 11.16 -2.50
C GLY A 174 -14.58 12.65 -2.26
N ALA A 175 -13.71 12.99 -1.30
CA ALA A 175 -13.25 14.37 -1.10
C ALA A 175 -12.36 14.79 -2.28
N ARG A 176 -12.63 15.96 -2.89
CA ARG A 176 -11.79 16.50 -3.98
C ARG A 176 -10.66 17.36 -3.43
N ASP A 177 -9.90 16.83 -2.49
CA ASP A 177 -8.76 17.56 -1.94
C ASP A 177 -7.58 17.55 -2.92
N TRP A 178 -6.80 18.63 -2.91
CA TRP A 178 -5.70 18.91 -3.85
C TRP A 178 -4.59 17.84 -3.88
N LYS A 179 -4.58 16.90 -2.93
CA LYS A 179 -3.51 15.92 -2.72
C LYS A 179 -3.60 14.73 -3.66
N TYR A 180 -4.80 14.44 -4.18
CA TYR A 180 -5.04 13.29 -5.03
C TYR A 180 -5.86 13.73 -6.24
N ASP A 181 -5.48 13.25 -7.42
CA ASP A 181 -6.33 13.36 -8.60
C ASP A 181 -7.54 12.44 -8.39
N ASN A 182 -8.56 12.95 -7.69
CA ASN A 182 -9.80 12.22 -7.41
C ASN A 182 -10.80 12.32 -8.58
N ASP A 183 -10.41 12.87 -9.74
CA ASP A 183 -11.25 12.86 -10.94
C ASP A 183 -11.35 11.45 -11.57
N TYR A 184 -10.57 10.46 -11.09
CA TYR A 184 -10.69 9.07 -11.53
C TYR A 184 -12.02 8.42 -11.15
N VAL A 185 -12.63 8.86 -10.03
CA VAL A 185 -13.94 8.36 -9.65
C VAL A 185 -14.84 9.42 -9.01
N ALA A 186 -15.95 9.70 -9.69
CA ALA A 186 -17.03 10.46 -9.12
C ALA A 186 -17.66 9.71 -7.93
N SER A 187 -18.15 10.46 -6.94
CA SER A 187 -18.73 9.88 -5.71
C SER A 187 -20.00 9.05 -5.96
N ASP A 188 -20.66 9.30 -7.09
CA ASP A 188 -21.87 8.64 -7.59
C ASP A 188 -21.56 7.53 -8.62
N ASP A 189 -20.29 7.17 -8.82
CA ASP A 189 -19.92 6.07 -9.70
C ASP A 189 -20.06 4.72 -8.98
N ASP A 190 -21.01 3.91 -9.44
CA ASP A 190 -21.24 2.54 -8.94
C ASP A 190 -19.97 1.66 -8.97
N TYR A 191 -19.00 2.00 -9.81
CA TYR A 191 -17.75 1.25 -9.99
C TYR A 191 -16.55 1.83 -9.23
N ARG A 192 -16.77 2.80 -8.32
CA ARG A 192 -15.71 3.48 -7.58
C ARG A 192 -14.67 2.56 -6.95
N HIS A 193 -15.15 1.55 -6.24
CA HIS A 193 -14.29 0.61 -5.53
C HIS A 193 -13.51 -0.29 -6.50
N SER A 194 -14.13 -0.70 -7.60
CA SER A 194 -13.47 -1.50 -8.65
C SER A 194 -12.37 -0.71 -9.35
N LYS A 195 -12.61 0.58 -9.64
CA LYS A 195 -11.61 1.48 -10.22
C LYS A 195 -10.42 1.68 -9.28
N TRP A 196 -10.68 1.93 -8.00
CA TRP A 196 -9.62 2.08 -6.99
C TRP A 196 -8.79 0.81 -6.84
N LEU A 197 -9.44 -0.36 -6.83
CA LEU A 197 -8.75 -1.64 -6.80
C LEU A 197 -7.88 -1.87 -8.04
N ALA A 198 -8.38 -1.52 -9.23
CA ALA A 198 -7.59 -1.61 -10.46
C ALA A 198 -6.38 -0.67 -10.44
N PHE A 199 -6.54 0.54 -9.89
CA PHE A 199 -5.46 1.50 -9.67
C PHE A 199 -4.38 0.92 -8.74
N MET A 200 -4.77 0.38 -7.59
CA MET A 200 -3.85 -0.18 -6.60
C MET A 200 -3.18 -1.47 -7.08
N GLU A 201 -3.94 -2.39 -7.68
CA GLU A 201 -3.45 -3.70 -8.12
C GLU A 201 -2.25 -3.56 -9.07
N ARG A 202 -2.32 -2.63 -10.03
CA ARG A 202 -1.26 -2.39 -11.02
C ARG A 202 0.07 -2.01 -10.36
N ARG A 203 0.01 -1.11 -9.38
CA ARG A 203 1.18 -0.60 -8.66
C ARG A 203 1.75 -1.65 -7.71
N LEU A 204 0.89 -2.31 -6.94
CA LEU A 204 1.28 -3.35 -6.00
C LEU A 204 1.92 -4.57 -6.68
N LYS A 205 1.48 -4.92 -7.90
CA LYS A 205 2.15 -5.95 -8.72
C LYS A 205 3.61 -5.60 -9.00
N ILE A 206 3.90 -4.34 -9.32
CA ILE A 206 5.28 -3.89 -9.57
C ILE A 206 6.07 -3.82 -8.26
N CYS A 207 5.46 -3.32 -7.17
CA CYS A 207 6.10 -3.33 -5.84
C CYS A 207 6.60 -4.72 -5.47
N ARG A 208 5.80 -5.77 -5.73
CA ARG A 208 6.20 -7.17 -5.51
C ARG A 208 7.44 -7.58 -6.30
N GLU A 209 7.63 -7.07 -7.52
CA GLU A 209 8.83 -7.36 -8.32
C GLU A 209 10.07 -6.59 -7.83
N LEU A 210 9.87 -5.44 -7.19
CA LEU A 210 10.96 -4.62 -6.64
C LEU A 210 11.42 -5.11 -5.26
N MET A 211 10.52 -5.68 -4.48
CA MET A 211 10.79 -6.15 -3.12
C MET A 211 11.74 -7.35 -3.10
N ARG A 212 12.68 -7.30 -2.14
CA ARG A 212 13.42 -8.48 -1.66
C ARG A 212 12.49 -9.44 -0.90
N SER A 213 12.94 -10.67 -0.70
CA SER A 213 12.17 -11.66 0.07
C SER A 213 12.07 -11.33 1.56
N ASP A 214 12.99 -10.53 2.11
CA ASP A 214 13.00 -10.05 3.48
C ASP A 214 12.45 -8.62 3.64
N ALA A 215 11.88 -8.07 2.57
CA ALA A 215 11.36 -6.71 2.56
C ALA A 215 10.02 -6.56 3.30
N THR A 216 9.67 -5.34 3.66
CA THR A 216 8.36 -4.99 4.21
C THR A 216 7.65 -3.93 3.36
N LEU A 217 6.39 -4.17 3.02
CA LEU A 217 5.48 -3.17 2.46
C LEU A 217 4.54 -2.68 3.56
N VAL A 218 4.48 -1.37 3.75
CA VAL A 218 3.55 -0.69 4.66
C VAL A 218 2.59 0.15 3.83
N ALA A 219 1.30 -0.07 4.00
CA ALA A 219 0.26 0.71 3.33
C ALA A 219 -0.72 1.29 4.35
N THR A 220 -0.73 2.61 4.52
CA THR A 220 -1.75 3.29 5.33
C THR A 220 -3.09 3.34 4.59
N ILE A 221 -4.18 3.26 5.35
CA ILE A 221 -5.53 3.25 4.78
C ILE A 221 -6.54 3.64 5.85
N ASP A 222 -7.69 4.15 5.41
CA ASP A 222 -8.85 4.35 6.28
C ASP A 222 -9.91 3.25 6.12
N GLU A 223 -11.03 3.41 6.81
CA GLU A 223 -12.15 2.49 6.85
C GLU A 223 -12.85 2.27 5.49
N HIS A 224 -12.70 3.18 4.52
CA HIS A 224 -13.44 3.09 3.27
C HIS A 224 -12.92 1.93 2.39
N GLU A 225 -11.61 1.70 2.40
CA GLU A 225 -10.97 0.69 1.54
C GLU A 225 -10.15 -0.36 2.29
N VAL A 226 -9.99 -0.26 3.61
CA VAL A 226 -9.24 -1.24 4.42
C VAL A 226 -9.59 -2.69 4.09
N ASN A 227 -10.88 -3.03 3.99
CA ASN A 227 -11.32 -4.40 3.72
C ASN A 227 -10.94 -4.86 2.30
N ARG A 228 -11.09 -3.98 1.31
CA ARG A 228 -10.82 -4.32 -0.10
C ARG A 228 -9.32 -4.41 -0.37
N LEU A 229 -8.55 -3.48 0.20
CA LEU A 229 -7.10 -3.53 0.16
C LEU A 229 -6.56 -4.79 0.84
N GLY A 230 -7.09 -5.16 2.01
CA GLY A 230 -6.67 -6.37 2.71
C GLY A 230 -6.80 -7.62 1.85
N VAL A 231 -7.95 -7.82 1.20
CA VAL A 231 -8.17 -8.97 0.30
C VAL A 231 -7.26 -8.88 -0.94
N LEU A 232 -7.06 -7.68 -1.50
CA LEU A 232 -6.15 -7.50 -2.64
C LEU A 232 -4.71 -7.86 -2.27
N LEU A 233 -4.25 -7.46 -1.09
CA LEU A 233 -2.91 -7.79 -0.58
C LEU A 233 -2.76 -9.30 -0.38
N ASP A 234 -3.75 -9.97 0.21
CA ASP A 234 -3.74 -11.44 0.38
C ASP A 234 -3.66 -12.17 -0.98
N GLN A 235 -4.30 -11.64 -2.02
CA GLN A 235 -4.22 -12.19 -3.38
C GLN A 235 -2.86 -11.94 -4.06
N LEU A 236 -2.26 -10.77 -3.86
CA LEU A 236 -1.02 -10.39 -4.54
C LEU A 236 0.23 -10.93 -3.84
N PHE A 237 0.19 -11.11 -2.53
CA PHE A 237 1.31 -11.50 -1.67
C PHE A 237 0.98 -12.77 -0.85
N PRO A 238 0.66 -13.91 -1.50
CA PRO A 238 0.16 -15.11 -0.79
C PRO A 238 1.19 -15.74 0.16
N GLU A 239 2.48 -15.57 -0.11
CA GLU A 239 3.57 -16.10 0.72
C GLU A 239 4.04 -15.11 1.80
N SER A 240 3.42 -13.93 1.87
CA SER A 240 3.77 -12.89 2.85
C SER A 240 2.91 -12.99 4.09
N THR A 241 3.48 -12.58 5.23
CA THR A 241 2.71 -12.43 6.46
C THR A 241 2.13 -11.02 6.50
N ARG A 242 0.79 -10.91 6.51
CA ARG A 242 0.10 -9.62 6.64
C ARG A 242 -0.37 -9.39 8.07
N GLN A 243 -0.15 -8.19 8.57
CA GLN A 243 -0.72 -7.70 9.83
C GLN A 243 -1.46 -6.38 9.60
N LEU A 244 -2.62 -6.23 10.23
CA LEU A 244 -3.38 -4.98 10.28
C LEU A 244 -3.10 -4.31 11.62
N VAL A 245 -2.63 -3.07 11.57
CA VAL A 245 -2.38 -2.24 12.75
C VAL A 245 -3.40 -1.11 12.78
N THR A 246 -4.00 -0.88 13.94
CA THR A 246 -4.86 0.28 14.20
C THR A 246 -4.01 1.44 14.71
N ILE A 247 -4.11 2.59 14.04
CA ILE A 247 -3.41 3.82 14.38
C ILE A 247 -4.43 4.78 15.00
N VAL A 248 -4.31 5.06 16.30
CA VAL A 248 -5.19 6.03 16.97
C VAL A 248 -4.69 7.44 16.68
N ASN A 249 -5.37 8.17 15.80
CA ASN A 249 -4.98 9.52 15.38
C ASN A 249 -5.63 10.61 16.26
N ASN A 250 -6.81 10.34 16.83
CA ASN A 250 -7.51 11.28 17.70
C ASN A 250 -8.28 10.51 18.80
N PRO A 251 -7.69 10.32 19.99
CA PRO A 251 -8.33 9.61 21.10
C PRO A 251 -9.66 10.21 21.58
N LYS A 252 -9.90 11.50 21.32
CA LYS A 252 -11.18 12.15 21.66
C LYS A 252 -12.32 11.72 20.75
N GLY A 253 -11.98 11.26 19.55
CA GLY A 253 -12.91 10.86 18.51
C GLY A 253 -13.56 12.04 17.80
N VAL A 254 -14.02 11.77 16.58
CA VAL A 254 -14.91 12.64 15.81
C VAL A 254 -16.13 11.82 15.43
N THR A 255 -17.32 12.26 15.81
CA THR A 255 -18.57 11.57 15.46
C THR A 255 -18.77 11.55 13.95
N GLN A 256 -18.83 10.35 13.37
CA GLN A 256 -19.17 10.12 11.97
C GLN A 256 -20.32 9.12 11.91
N GLY A 257 -21.55 9.63 11.81
CA GLY A 257 -22.76 8.82 11.90
C GLY A 257 -23.07 8.40 13.34
N TYR A 258 -23.11 7.10 13.61
CA TYR A 258 -23.55 6.56 14.91
C TYR A 258 -22.43 6.50 15.96
N LEU A 259 -21.17 6.36 15.54
CA LEU A 259 -20.02 6.20 16.44
C LEU A 259 -18.96 7.28 16.20
N SER A 260 -18.14 7.53 17.21
CA SER A 260 -16.96 8.38 17.09
C SER A 260 -15.79 7.58 16.53
N ARG A 261 -15.18 8.10 15.48
CA ARG A 261 -13.97 7.55 14.88
C ARG A 261 -12.75 8.14 15.56
N VAL A 262 -11.81 7.29 15.97
CA VAL A 262 -10.55 7.67 16.65
C VAL A 262 -9.30 7.24 15.88
N GLU A 263 -9.50 6.50 14.78
CA GLU A 263 -8.45 5.69 14.18
C GLU A 263 -8.37 5.75 12.65
N GLU A 264 -7.19 5.34 12.18
CA GLU A 264 -6.86 4.89 10.83
C GLU A 264 -6.16 3.53 10.94
N TYR A 265 -5.76 2.97 9.81
CA TYR A 265 -5.14 1.65 9.75
C TYR A 265 -3.86 1.66 8.92
N ALA A 266 -3.00 0.67 9.17
CA ALA A 266 -1.90 0.34 8.29
C ALA A 266 -1.79 -1.18 8.12
N PHE A 267 -1.64 -1.62 6.87
CA PHE A 267 -1.21 -2.98 6.58
C PHE A 267 0.31 -3.06 6.56
N PHE A 268 0.85 -3.98 7.34
CA PHE A 268 2.23 -4.42 7.24
C PHE A 268 2.25 -5.77 6.52
N VAL A 269 2.91 -5.81 5.37
CA VAL A 269 3.08 -7.00 4.53
C VAL A 269 4.55 -7.36 4.55
N PHE A 270 4.87 -8.36 5.36
CA PHE A 270 6.21 -8.88 5.57
C PHE A 270 6.50 -9.96 4.54
N GLY A 271 7.58 -9.79 3.77
CA GLY A 271 8.07 -10.83 2.87
C GLY A 271 8.37 -12.14 3.60
N PRO A 272 8.45 -13.27 2.90
CA PRO A 272 8.60 -14.60 3.52
C PRO A 272 9.86 -14.73 4.40
N ASP A 273 10.93 -14.01 4.05
CA ASP A 273 12.19 -14.03 4.79
C ASP A 273 12.31 -12.86 5.77
N ALA A 274 11.29 -12.00 5.87
CA ALA A 274 11.33 -10.84 6.75
C ALA A 274 11.38 -11.29 8.21
N ARG A 275 12.13 -10.56 9.02
CA ARG A 275 12.29 -10.80 10.45
C ARG A 275 12.12 -9.48 11.18
N ILE A 276 11.34 -9.50 12.26
CA ILE A 276 11.20 -8.34 13.14
C ILE A 276 12.25 -8.50 14.24
N GLY A 277 13.13 -7.50 14.35
CA GLY A 277 14.03 -7.41 15.49
C GLY A 277 13.25 -7.00 16.75
N SER A 278 13.53 -7.65 17.88
CA SER A 278 13.05 -7.15 19.16
C SER A 278 13.67 -5.78 19.42
N VAL A 279 12.83 -4.80 19.75
CA VAL A 279 13.26 -3.50 20.27
C VAL A 279 12.88 -3.43 21.74
N ASP A 280 13.70 -2.76 22.53
CA ASP A 280 13.45 -2.59 23.98
C ASP A 280 12.34 -1.55 24.27
N ASP A 281 11.83 -0.88 23.23
CA ASP A 281 10.76 0.11 23.29
C ASP A 281 9.41 -0.54 22.94
N ASP A 282 8.44 -0.46 23.85
CA ASP A 282 7.10 -0.99 23.63
C ASP A 282 6.24 -0.11 22.71
N LEU A 283 6.72 1.09 22.34
CA LEU A 283 6.09 2.09 21.46
C LEU A 283 4.64 2.46 21.84
N LEU A 284 4.17 2.01 23.00
CA LEU A 284 2.80 2.16 23.50
C LEU A 284 2.78 3.07 24.72
N THR A 285 3.86 3.07 25.47
CA THR A 285 4.03 3.95 26.61
C THR A 285 5.01 5.05 26.24
N HIS A 286 4.54 6.30 26.21
CA HIS A 286 5.43 7.46 26.42
C HIS A 286 5.95 7.45 27.86
N ARG A 287 6.50 6.33 28.33
CA ARG A 287 7.19 6.26 29.60
C ARG A 287 8.61 6.65 29.31
N ASP A 288 8.85 7.95 29.40
CA ASP A 288 10.09 8.55 29.87
C ASP A 288 11.29 7.61 29.71
N MET A 289 11.85 7.64 28.51
CA MET A 289 13.17 7.09 28.21
C MET A 289 14.16 7.73 29.19
N ALA A 290 14.57 6.96 30.19
CA ALA A 290 15.47 7.32 31.28
C ALA A 290 14.97 8.47 32.19
N ASP A 291 15.07 8.28 33.51
CA ASP A 291 15.27 9.44 34.37
C ASP A 291 16.61 10.09 34.00
N ALA A 292 16.80 11.35 34.40
CA ALA A 292 17.94 12.18 33.98
C ALA A 292 19.32 11.56 34.31
N GLU A 293 19.34 10.48 35.10
CA GLU A 293 20.50 9.75 35.57
C GLU A 293 20.87 8.49 34.75
N GLY A 294 20.05 8.07 33.77
CA GLY A 294 20.45 7.02 32.80
C GLY A 294 20.48 5.58 33.34
N GLU A 295 19.73 5.26 34.39
CA GLU A 295 19.60 3.86 34.83
C GLU A 295 18.59 3.09 33.94
N LEU A 296 18.98 1.86 33.56
CA LEU A 296 18.09 0.91 32.89
C LEU A 296 16.87 0.65 33.78
N GLN A 297 15.68 1.00 33.31
CA GLN A 297 14.42 0.68 34.00
C GLN A 297 14.35 -0.82 34.28
N ARG A 298 14.11 -1.18 35.55
CA ARG A 298 13.94 -2.56 35.99
C ARG A 298 12.91 -3.27 35.09
N PRO A 299 13.20 -4.47 34.57
CA PRO A 299 12.27 -5.19 33.72
C PRO A 299 10.92 -5.33 34.43
N ARG A 300 9.83 -5.12 33.69
CA ARG A 300 8.48 -5.25 34.24
C ARG A 300 8.20 -6.72 34.52
N TRP A 301 8.51 -7.16 35.74
CA TRP A 301 8.34 -8.53 36.20
C TRP A 301 6.95 -9.11 35.90
N LYS A 302 5.91 -8.27 36.00
CA LYS A 302 4.52 -8.62 35.65
C LYS A 302 4.33 -9.05 34.19
N GLY A 303 5.12 -8.54 33.25
CA GLY A 303 5.03 -8.87 31.81
C GLY A 303 5.63 -10.22 31.44
N LEU A 304 6.49 -10.78 32.30
CA LEU A 304 7.07 -12.11 32.15
C LEU A 304 6.20 -13.22 32.76
N LEU A 305 5.13 -12.85 33.47
CA LEU A 305 4.17 -13.76 34.09
C LEU A 305 2.90 -13.79 33.24
N ARG A 306 2.27 -14.96 33.11
CA ARG A 306 0.98 -15.06 32.42
C ARG A 306 -0.03 -14.14 33.12
N SER A 307 -0.82 -13.40 32.36
CA SER A 307 -1.93 -12.56 32.86
C SER A 307 -3.27 -13.08 32.34
N GLY A 308 -4.36 -12.90 33.11
CA GLY A 308 -5.72 -13.33 32.75
C GLY A 308 -6.23 -14.50 33.59
N ASP A 309 -7.29 -15.16 33.12
CA ASP A 309 -7.81 -16.39 33.72
C ASP A 309 -6.79 -17.54 33.57
N ASP A 310 -6.78 -18.49 34.51
CA ASP A 310 -5.81 -19.59 34.63
C ASP A 310 -4.34 -19.18 34.81
N SER A 311 -4.10 -18.17 35.64
CA SER A 311 -2.76 -17.58 35.80
C SER A 311 -2.14 -17.78 37.19
N LEU A 312 -2.81 -18.55 38.05
CA LEU A 312 -2.27 -19.02 39.31
C LEU A 312 -1.65 -20.40 39.10
N ARG A 313 -0.63 -20.71 39.92
CA ARG A 313 -0.01 -22.04 39.96
C ARG A 313 -1.04 -23.18 40.08
N ALA A 314 -2.13 -22.93 40.82
CA ALA A 314 -3.23 -23.89 41.00
C ALA A 314 -3.97 -24.24 39.69
N ASP A 315 -4.01 -23.31 38.73
CA ASP A 315 -4.75 -23.46 37.48
C ASP A 315 -3.96 -24.26 36.43
N ARG A 316 -2.61 -24.27 36.54
CA ARG A 316 -1.68 -24.92 35.60
C ARG A 316 -0.51 -25.56 36.35
N LYS A 317 -0.73 -26.77 36.85
CA LYS A 317 0.19 -27.50 37.74
C LYS A 317 1.58 -27.75 37.13
N ASP A 318 1.63 -27.95 35.81
CA ASP A 318 2.86 -28.33 35.10
C ASP A 318 3.69 -27.13 34.62
N MET A 319 3.26 -25.89 34.93
CA MET A 319 3.84 -24.67 34.39
C MET A 319 4.52 -23.78 35.45
N PHE A 320 4.72 -24.31 36.67
CA PHE A 320 5.47 -23.62 37.73
C PHE A 320 6.83 -24.29 37.91
N TYR A 321 7.82 -23.83 37.15
CA TYR A 321 9.20 -24.33 37.18
C TYR A 321 10.20 -23.16 37.26
N PRO A 322 11.42 -23.38 37.78
CA PRO A 322 12.43 -22.34 37.80
C PRO A 322 13.08 -22.22 36.43
N VAL A 323 13.54 -21.02 36.10
CA VAL A 323 14.54 -20.80 35.05
C VAL A 323 15.87 -20.50 35.70
N TRP A 324 16.91 -21.25 35.35
CA TRP A 324 18.23 -21.10 35.94
C TRP A 324 19.01 -20.00 35.24
N PHE A 325 19.53 -19.03 36.01
CA PHE A 325 20.29 -17.89 35.51
C PHE A 325 21.74 -17.95 35.95
N ASP A 326 22.66 -17.76 35.01
CA ASP A 326 24.08 -17.64 35.28
C ASP A 326 24.44 -16.15 35.44
N GLU A 327 24.68 -15.74 36.69
CA GLU A 327 25.03 -14.36 37.02
C GLU A 327 26.39 -13.93 36.44
N SER A 328 27.30 -14.88 36.18
CA SER A 328 28.64 -14.58 35.66
C SER A 328 28.63 -14.27 34.17
N THR A 329 27.72 -14.89 33.41
CA THR A 329 27.58 -14.68 31.96
C THR A 329 26.39 -13.81 31.57
N GLY A 330 25.48 -13.54 32.50
CA GLY A 330 24.26 -12.78 32.26
C GLY A 330 23.26 -13.51 31.36
N ARG A 331 23.29 -14.85 31.33
CA ARG A 331 22.48 -15.68 30.43
C ARG A 331 21.57 -16.63 31.19
N LEU A 332 20.40 -16.93 30.60
CA LEU A 332 19.57 -18.04 31.03
C LEU A 332 20.22 -19.35 30.59
N SER A 333 20.35 -20.30 31.51
CA SER A 333 20.98 -21.60 31.27
C SER A 333 19.96 -22.61 30.73
N HIS A 334 18.91 -22.90 31.52
CA HIS A 334 17.85 -23.87 31.16
C HIS A 334 16.62 -23.68 32.07
N ALA A 335 15.52 -24.32 31.71
CA ALA A 335 14.35 -24.47 32.58
C ALA A 335 14.49 -25.75 33.44
N GLY A 336 14.10 -25.66 34.72
CA GLY A 336 14.00 -26.81 35.61
C GLY A 336 12.69 -27.57 35.44
N GLU A 337 12.46 -28.54 36.32
CA GLU A 337 11.20 -29.30 36.35
C GLU A 337 10.07 -28.53 37.04
N ALA A 338 8.83 -28.85 36.67
CA ALA A 338 7.64 -28.30 37.31
C ALA A 338 7.54 -28.77 38.76
N LEU A 339 7.39 -27.82 39.68
CA LEU A 339 7.32 -28.10 41.10
C LEU A 339 5.88 -28.48 41.51
N PRO A 340 5.67 -29.66 42.12
CA PRO A 340 4.37 -30.10 42.62
C PRO A 340 3.69 -29.11 43.56
N LEU A 341 2.36 -28.96 43.48
CA LEU A 341 1.59 -27.91 44.17
C LEU A 341 1.80 -27.84 45.69
N ASP A 342 2.08 -28.97 46.31
CA ASP A 342 2.32 -29.15 47.75
C ASP A 342 3.73 -28.76 48.20
N GLU A 343 4.63 -28.49 47.25
CA GLU A 343 6.00 -28.10 47.52
C GLU A 343 6.24 -26.59 47.36
N THR A 344 7.13 -26.05 48.19
CA THR A 344 7.55 -24.65 48.18
C THR A 344 8.80 -24.46 47.33
N PRO A 345 8.87 -23.41 46.49
CA PRO A 345 10.05 -23.15 45.66
C PRO A 345 11.29 -22.86 46.51
N ASP A 346 12.42 -23.44 46.10
CA ASP A 346 13.75 -23.15 46.67
C ASP A 346 14.44 -22.03 45.86
N PHE A 347 14.85 -20.98 46.56
CA PHE A 347 15.51 -19.81 45.98
C PHE A 347 17.03 -19.88 46.05
N SER A 348 17.57 -20.95 46.63
CA SER A 348 19.00 -21.12 46.84
C SER A 348 19.71 -21.39 45.51
N PRO A 349 20.83 -20.70 45.21
CA PRO A 349 21.64 -21.02 44.06
C PRO A 349 22.15 -22.47 44.09
N GLN A 350 22.19 -23.11 42.91
CA GLN A 350 22.70 -24.47 42.74
C GLN A 350 23.70 -24.49 41.58
N ASP A 351 24.86 -25.11 41.79
CA ASP A 351 25.93 -25.22 40.78
C ASP A 351 26.35 -23.88 40.13
N GLY A 352 26.29 -22.79 40.91
CA GLY A 352 26.62 -21.44 40.43
C GLY A 352 25.51 -20.76 39.62
N LEU A 353 24.32 -21.36 39.54
CA LEU A 353 23.14 -20.82 38.89
C LEU A 353 22.10 -20.37 39.92
N THR A 354 21.48 -19.22 39.70
CA THR A 354 20.42 -18.68 40.54
C THR A 354 19.05 -19.09 39.98
N PRO A 355 18.16 -19.73 40.77
CA PRO A 355 16.83 -20.11 40.30
C PRO A 355 15.88 -18.92 40.28
N ILE A 356 15.22 -18.70 39.14
CA ILE A 356 14.22 -17.66 38.94
C ILE A 356 12.83 -18.31 38.84
N TRP A 357 11.97 -18.06 39.81
CA TRP A 357 10.61 -18.63 39.87
C TRP A 357 9.53 -17.63 39.42
N PRO A 358 8.43 -18.09 38.78
CA PRO A 358 7.34 -17.23 38.36
C PRO A 358 6.47 -16.77 39.55
N ILE A 359 6.93 -15.77 40.29
CA ILE A 359 6.28 -15.25 41.51
C ILE A 359 5.61 -13.89 41.23
N ARG A 360 4.37 -13.70 41.66
CA ARG A 360 3.62 -12.43 41.49
C ARG A 360 3.87 -11.40 42.61
N GLY A 361 4.36 -11.83 43.76
CA GLY A 361 4.68 -11.02 44.94
C GLY A 361 5.13 -11.91 46.10
N SER A 362 5.41 -11.35 47.29
CA SER A 362 5.99 -12.08 48.43
C SER A 362 5.20 -13.30 48.94
N SER A 363 3.97 -13.50 48.46
CA SER A 363 3.08 -14.59 48.90
C SER A 363 2.23 -15.21 47.79
N GLN A 364 2.51 -14.96 46.50
CA GLN A 364 1.66 -15.46 45.40
C GLN A 364 2.48 -16.07 44.26
N PHE A 365 2.22 -17.35 43.98
CA PHE A 365 2.85 -18.11 42.89
C PHE A 365 2.03 -17.98 41.60
N GLY A 366 2.68 -17.50 40.54
CA GLY A 366 2.12 -17.35 39.20
C GLY A 366 2.44 -18.55 38.31
N VAL A 367 2.30 -18.35 37.01
CA VAL A 367 2.63 -19.29 35.93
C VAL A 367 3.33 -18.53 34.83
#